data_AF-A0A562RTH9-F1
#
_entry.id   AF-A0A562RTH9-F1
#
_cell.length_a   1.000
_cell.length_b   1.000
_cell.length_c   1.000
_cell.angle_alpha   90.00
_cell.angle_beta   90.00
_cell.angle_gamma   90.00
#
_symmetry.space_group_name_H-M   'P 1'
#
loop_
_entity.id
_entity.type
_entity.pdbx_description
1 polymer ?
#
loop_
_entity_poly.entity_id
_entity_poly.type
_entity_poly.pdbx_seq_one_letter_code
_entity_poly.pdbx_strand_id
1 'polypeptide(L)'
;MNPVNNRFFSLPVPDSNEISAPVLPPFSGMSFSERLNSAVREVNTLQNVADYAAEKVMLGELDLHEGMMALQEADLSMRLLVQTRSKALEAYKEIMHMQF
;
A
#
# COMPACT_ATOMS: atom_id res chain seq x y z
N MET A 1 -53.34 54.21 -12.61
CA MET A 1 -52.60 53.14 -13.32
C MET A 1 -51.13 53.33 -13.02
N ASN A 2 -50.60 52.60 -12.03
CA ASN A 2 -49.14 52.56 -11.75
C ASN A 2 -48.53 51.43 -12.57
N PRO A 3 -47.43 51.62 -13.31
CA PRO A 3 -46.68 50.51 -13.86
C PRO A 3 -45.85 49.81 -12.76
N VAL A 4 -45.88 48.49 -12.83
CA VAL A 4 -45.31 47.54 -11.87
C VAL A 4 -43.78 47.63 -11.84
N ASN A 5 -43.25 47.80 -10.64
CA ASN A 5 -41.83 47.72 -10.32
C ASN A 5 -41.36 46.26 -10.42
N ASN A 6 -40.65 45.90 -11.50
CA ASN A 6 -40.05 44.57 -11.64
C ASN A 6 -38.67 44.53 -10.95
N ARG A 7 -38.67 44.43 -9.62
CA ARG A 7 -37.49 44.24 -8.76
C ARG A 7 -36.99 42.78 -8.76
N PHE A 8 -36.95 42.15 -9.92
CA PHE A 8 -36.63 40.73 -10.02
C PHE A 8 -35.28 40.55 -10.73
N PHE A 9 -34.26 40.27 -9.90
CA PHE A 9 -33.02 39.56 -10.22
C PHE A 9 -32.01 40.22 -11.18
N SER A 10 -31.07 40.97 -10.61
CA SER A 10 -29.67 40.90 -11.06
C SER A 10 -28.94 40.00 -10.06
N LEU A 11 -28.86 38.70 -10.38
CA LEU A 11 -27.93 37.82 -9.68
C LEU A 11 -26.52 38.18 -10.17
N PRO A 12 -25.53 38.31 -9.29
CA PRO A 12 -24.14 38.32 -9.72
C PRO A 12 -23.90 37.00 -10.47
N VAL A 13 -23.41 37.10 -11.70
CA VAL A 13 -22.94 35.94 -12.46
C VAL A 13 -21.81 35.33 -11.63
N PRO A 14 -21.91 34.06 -11.18
CA PRO A 14 -20.79 33.41 -10.52
C PRO A 14 -19.63 33.37 -11.52
N ASP A 15 -18.48 33.86 -11.08
CA ASP A 15 -17.24 33.80 -11.83
C ASP A 15 -17.04 32.36 -12.32
N SER A 16 -16.74 32.18 -13.61
CA SER A 16 -16.57 30.88 -14.26
C SER A 16 -15.40 30.03 -13.71
N ASN A 17 -14.80 30.44 -12.59
CA ASN A 17 -13.75 29.75 -11.87
C ASN A 17 -14.22 28.94 -10.64
N GLU A 18 -15.54 28.82 -10.37
CA GLU A 18 -16.06 28.02 -9.24
C GLU A 18 -16.32 26.53 -9.54
N ILE A 19 -15.81 25.98 -10.65
CA ILE A 19 -15.66 24.52 -10.76
C ILE A 19 -14.25 24.16 -10.29
N SER A 20 -13.99 24.37 -8.99
CA SER A 20 -12.91 23.66 -8.32
C SER A 20 -13.32 22.20 -8.27
N ALA A 21 -12.78 21.40 -9.20
CA ALA A 21 -12.84 19.94 -9.11
C ALA A 21 -12.50 19.54 -7.65
N PRO A 22 -13.20 18.54 -7.07
CA PRO A 22 -12.83 18.06 -5.75
C PRO A 22 -11.37 17.64 -5.82
N VAL A 23 -10.48 18.45 -5.23
CA VAL A 23 -9.10 18.08 -4.97
C VAL A 23 -9.20 16.89 -4.03
N LEU A 24 -9.08 15.70 -4.62
CA LEU A 24 -8.95 14.47 -3.86
C LEU A 24 -7.88 14.74 -2.78
N PRO A 25 -8.18 14.50 -1.50
CA PRO A 25 -7.21 14.72 -0.45
C PRO A 25 -5.92 13.98 -0.82
N PRO A 26 -4.74 14.59 -0.62
CA PRO A 26 -3.49 13.93 -0.92
C PRO A 26 -3.51 12.57 -0.22
N PHE A 27 -3.23 11.50 -0.97
CA PHE A 27 -3.10 10.14 -0.45
C PHE A 27 -2.13 10.17 0.73
N SER A 28 -2.67 10.28 1.95
CA SER A 28 -1.89 10.47 3.18
C SER A 28 -1.55 9.14 3.85
N GLY A 29 -1.63 8.05 3.09
CA GLY A 29 -1.24 6.72 3.52
C GLY A 29 0.05 6.29 2.84
N MET A 30 0.79 5.40 3.49
CA MET A 30 1.99 4.76 2.93
C MET A 30 1.68 4.26 1.49
N SER A 31 2.56 4.54 0.54
CA SER A 31 2.44 4.04 -0.81
C SER A 31 2.60 2.51 -0.85
N PHE A 32 2.10 1.87 -1.90
CA PHE A 32 2.31 0.44 -2.09
C PHE A 32 3.80 0.08 -2.18
N SER A 33 4.61 0.94 -2.82
CA SER A 33 6.07 0.77 -2.91
C SER A 33 6.73 0.76 -1.54
N GLU A 34 6.34 1.69 -0.66
CA GLU A 34 6.87 1.74 0.71
C GLU A 34 6.45 0.53 1.55
N ARG A 35 5.21 0.05 1.40
CA ARG A 35 4.74 -1.20 2.03
C ARG A 35 5.54 -2.40 1.54
N LEU A 36 5.71 -2.54 0.22
CA LEU A 36 6.46 -3.65 -0.37
C LEU A 36 7.93 -3.62 0.08
N ASN A 37 8.55 -2.44 0.10
CA ASN A 37 9.93 -2.28 0.58
C ASN A 37 10.05 -2.65 2.08
N SER A 38 9.09 -2.23 2.89
CA SER A 38 9.05 -2.60 4.31
C SER A 38 8.89 -4.11 4.50
N ALA A 39 7.99 -4.75 3.74
CA ALA A 39 7.83 -6.20 3.76
C ALA A 39 9.12 -6.93 3.35
N VAL A 40 9.85 -6.46 2.34
CA VAL A 40 11.16 -7.05 1.96
C VAL A 40 12.16 -6.97 3.12
N ARG A 41 12.24 -5.83 3.81
CA ARG A 41 13.11 -5.67 4.99
C ARG A 41 12.70 -6.55 6.15
N GLU A 42 11.40 -6.70 6.38
CA GLU A 42 10.84 -7.56 7.41
C GLU A 42 11.18 -9.02 7.14
N VAL A 43 10.98 -9.51 5.91
CA VAL A 43 11.40 -10.88 5.53
C VAL A 43 12.90 -11.06 5.71
N ASN A 44 13.73 -10.09 5.33
CA ASN A 44 15.18 -10.18 5.57
C ASN A 44 15.52 -10.28 7.06
N THR A 45 14.81 -9.54 7.90
CA THR A 45 14.98 -9.60 9.36
C THR A 45 14.60 -10.99 9.88
N LEU A 46 13.46 -11.53 9.45
CA LEU A 46 13.02 -12.88 9.83
C LEU A 46 14.02 -13.96 9.40
N GLN A 47 14.62 -13.84 8.21
CA GLN A 47 15.68 -14.76 7.76
C GLN A 47 16.89 -14.71 8.71
N ASN A 48 17.38 -13.52 9.07
CA ASN A 48 18.50 -13.40 10.00
C ASN A 48 18.16 -13.97 11.40
N VAL A 49 16.94 -13.75 11.87
CA VAL A 49 16.46 -14.33 13.14
C VAL A 49 16.42 -15.85 13.06
N ALA A 50 15.94 -16.41 11.96
CA ALA A 50 15.90 -17.85 11.73
C ALA A 50 17.31 -18.47 11.68
N ASP A 51 18.26 -17.82 11.01
CA ASP A 51 19.66 -18.25 10.96
C ASP A 51 20.31 -18.27 12.35
N TYR A 52 20.08 -17.20 13.13
CA TYR A 52 20.56 -17.12 14.51
C TYR A 52 19.89 -18.15 15.43
N ALA A 53 18.59 -18.38 15.27
CA ALA A 53 17.86 -19.38 16.02
C ALA A 53 18.37 -20.79 15.70
N ALA A 54 18.68 -21.07 14.44
CA ALA A 54 19.28 -22.35 14.02
C ALA A 54 20.65 -22.55 14.68
N GLU A 55 21.51 -21.53 14.71
CA GLU A 55 22.81 -21.59 15.41
C GLU A 55 22.63 -21.90 16.90
N LYS A 56 21.70 -21.21 17.58
CA LYS A 56 21.43 -21.45 19.01
C LYS A 56 20.89 -22.84 19.31
N VAL A 57 20.04 -23.39 18.45
CA VAL A 57 19.57 -24.77 18.59
C VAL A 57 20.74 -25.74 18.49
N MET A 58 21.68 -25.51 17.57
CA MET A 58 22.88 -26.34 17.42
C MET A 58 23.80 -26.27 18.65
N LEU A 59 23.87 -25.10 19.31
CA LEU A 59 24.62 -24.91 20.55
C LEU A 59 23.87 -25.44 21.80
N GLY A 60 22.60 -25.84 21.66
CA GLY A 60 21.75 -26.26 22.77
C GLY A 60 21.25 -25.10 23.65
N GLU A 61 21.36 -23.86 23.17
CA GLU A 61 20.96 -22.64 23.87
C GLU A 61 19.50 -22.23 23.61
N LEU A 62 18.87 -22.81 22.59
CA LEU A 62 17.47 -22.59 22.21
C LEU A 62 16.78 -23.94 22.00
N ASP A 63 15.50 -24.04 22.36
CA ASP A 63 14.72 -25.25 22.12
C ASP A 63 14.51 -25.47 20.61
N LEU A 64 14.54 -26.73 20.18
CA LEU A 64 14.34 -27.09 18.78
C LEU A 64 12.99 -26.57 18.25
N HIS A 65 11.93 -26.61 19.06
CA HIS A 65 10.61 -26.12 18.66
C HIS A 65 10.63 -24.62 18.37
N GLU A 66 11.30 -23.83 19.20
CA GLU A 66 11.44 -22.38 19.01
C GLU A 66 12.28 -22.05 17.77
N GLY A 67 13.39 -22.76 17.54
CA GLY A 67 14.18 -22.59 16.32
C GLY A 67 13.41 -22.98 15.06
N MET A 68 12.63 -24.06 15.11
CA MET A 68 11.77 -24.46 14.00
C MET A 68 10.65 -23.46 13.73
N MET A 69 10.09 -22.80 14.76
CA MET A 69 9.10 -21.73 14.57
C MET A 69 9.70 -20.54 13.83
N ALA A 70 10.89 -20.09 14.22
CA ALA A 70 11.58 -18.98 13.53
C ALA A 70 11.83 -19.30 12.04
N LEU A 71 12.27 -20.53 11.74
CA LEU A 71 12.47 -20.99 10.36
C LEU A 71 11.15 -21.01 9.56
N GLN A 72 10.07 -21.50 10.17
CA GLN A 72 8.75 -21.56 9.52
C GLN A 72 8.18 -20.17 9.24
N GLU A 73 8.33 -19.23 10.17
CA GLU A 73 7.88 -17.85 10.00
C GLU A 73 8.60 -17.17 8.84
N ALA A 74 9.93 -17.31 8.78
CA ALA A 74 10.75 -16.73 7.73
C ALA A 74 10.39 -17.30 6.35
N ASP A 75 10.25 -18.63 6.25
CA ASP A 75 9.87 -19.35 5.03
C ASP A 75 8.45 -19.00 4.54
N LEU A 76 7.46 -18.95 5.43
CA LEU A 76 6.10 -18.53 5.09
C LEU A 76 6.07 -17.08 4.57
N SER A 77 6.76 -16.18 5.27
CA SER A 77 6.82 -14.76 4.93
C SER A 77 7.50 -14.53 3.58
N MET A 78 8.58 -15.28 3.30
CA MET A 78 9.26 -15.24 2.01
C MET A 78 8.36 -15.74 0.87
N ARG A 79 7.64 -16.85 1.06
CA ARG A 79 6.66 -17.32 0.08
C ARG A 79 5.59 -16.27 -0.23
N LEU A 80 5.05 -15.63 0.81
CA LEU A 80 4.05 -14.57 0.65
C LEU A 80 4.62 -13.39 -0.14
N LEU A 81 5.85 -12.98 0.13
CA LEU A 81 6.53 -11.89 -0.58
C LEU A 81 6.70 -12.22 -2.07
N VAL A 82 7.14 -13.44 -2.39
CA VAL A 82 7.29 -13.89 -3.78
C VAL A 82 5.95 -13.88 -4.52
N GLN A 83 4.88 -14.37 -3.88
CA GLN A 83 3.54 -14.33 -4.47
C GLN A 83 3.08 -12.88 -4.73
N THR A 84 3.33 -11.99 -3.76
CA THR A 84 3.01 -10.56 -3.89
C THR A 84 3.78 -9.91 -5.03
N ARG A 85 5.07 -10.21 -5.18
CA ARG A 85 5.89 -9.76 -6.32
C ARG A 85 5.29 -10.21 -7.64
N SER A 86 4.93 -11.49 -7.75
CA SER A 86 4.32 -12.04 -8.97
C SER A 86 3.00 -11.33 -9.30
N LYS A 87 2.13 -11.13 -8.30
CA LYS A 87 0.85 -10.43 -8.47
C LYS A 87 1.02 -8.96 -8.87
N ALA A 88 2.02 -8.27 -8.30
CA ALA A 88 2.35 -6.90 -8.70
C ALA A 88 2.80 -6.82 -10.16
N LEU A 89 3.62 -7.77 -10.61
CA LEU A 89 4.05 -7.85 -12.02
C LEU A 89 2.90 -8.20 -12.96
N GLU A 90 1.99 -9.10 -12.56
CA GLU A 90 0.78 -9.41 -13.31
C GLU A 90 -0.11 -8.17 -13.47
N ALA A 91 -0.37 -7.43 -12.38
CA ALA A 91 -1.17 -6.21 -12.41
C ALA A 91 -0.54 -5.14 -13.32
N TYR A 92 0.80 -4.99 -13.30
CA TYR A 92 1.50 -4.10 -14.21
C TYR A 92 1.29 -4.52 -15.68
N LYS A 93 1.42 -5.82 -15.99
CA LYS A 93 1.18 -6.33 -17.34
C LYS A 93 -0.26 -6.12 -17.82
N GLU A 94 -1.24 -6.31 -16.93
CA GLU A 94 -2.66 -6.14 -17.26
C GLU A 94 -2.98 -4.68 -17.62
N ILE A 95 -2.47 -3.71 -16.85
CA ILE A 95 -2.63 -2.27 -17.15
C ILE A 95 -2.04 -1.92 -18.52
N MET A 96 -0.91 -2.54 -18.88
CA MET A 96 -0.30 -2.34 -20.21
C MET A 96 -1.11 -2.97 -21.33
N HIS A 97 -1.78 -4.11 -21.10
CA HIS A 97 -2.64 -4.76 -22.09
C HIS A 97 -3.96 -4.02 -22.33
N MET A 98 -4.52 -3.35 -21.33
CA MET A 98 -5.77 -2.58 -21.48
C MET A 98 -5.61 -1.30 -22.33
N GLN A 99 -4.38 -0.86 -22.61
CA GLN A 99 -4.10 0.41 -23.33
C GLN A 99 -3.90 0.24 -24.84
N PHE A 100 -4.17 -0.94 -25.41
CA PHE A 100 -4.07 -1.22 -26.85
C PHE A 100 -5.39 -1.67 -27.46
#